data_AF-A0A368XC34-F1
#
_entry.id   AF-A0A368XC34-F1
#
_cell.length_a   1.000
_cell.length_b   1.000
_cell.length_c   1.000
_cell.angle_alpha   90.00
_cell.angle_beta   90.00
_cell.angle_gamma   90.00
#
_symmetry.space_group_name_H-M   'P 1'
#
loop_
_entity.id
_entity.type
_entity.pdbx_description
1 polymer ?
#
loop_
_entity_poly.entity_id
_entity_poly.type
_entity_poly.pdbx_seq_one_letter_code
_entity_poly.pdbx_strand_id
1 'polypeptide(L)'
;MIQKKKTHVLAHTHQYGTTRYLFVPPEGFEVPYGSYFGGGEGSDGTDYPELMALVSFMNVDYEPEKGETIDVAEMDETVHEPTLRQLQKLIRQEQMLERSASTSGAEE
;
A
#
# COMPACT_ATOMS: atom_id res chain seq x y z
N MET A 1 -5.88 -13.45 28.26
CA MET A 1 -6.27 -13.37 26.84
C MET A 1 -5.02 -13.00 26.07
N ILE A 2 -4.55 -13.83 25.14
CA ILE A 2 -3.40 -13.51 24.29
C ILE A 2 -3.94 -12.60 23.18
N GLN A 3 -3.64 -11.31 23.23
CA GLN A 3 -3.92 -10.40 22.12
C GLN A 3 -3.09 -10.94 20.93
N LYS A 4 -3.76 -11.47 19.90
CA LYS A 4 -3.07 -11.78 18.64
C LYS A 4 -2.45 -10.48 18.17
N LYS A 5 -1.12 -10.44 18.07
CA LYS A 5 -0.44 -9.27 17.51
C LYS A 5 -0.89 -9.15 16.07
N LYS A 6 -1.50 -8.02 15.73
CA LYS A 6 -2.00 -7.75 14.38
C LYS A 6 -0.83 -7.55 13.43
N THR A 7 -0.93 -8.10 12.23
CA THR A 7 0.06 -7.85 11.16
C THR A 7 -0.28 -6.53 10.48
N HIS A 8 0.74 -5.73 10.18
CA HIS A 8 0.60 -4.43 9.53
C HIS A 8 1.40 -4.41 8.24
N VAL A 9 1.02 -3.50 7.34
CA VAL A 9 1.73 -3.25 6.10
C VAL A 9 2.17 -1.80 6.05
N LEU A 10 3.41 -1.59 5.65
CA LEU A 10 3.93 -0.30 5.19
C LEU A 10 4.20 -0.44 3.70
N ALA A 11 3.50 0.35 2.88
CA ALA A 11 3.71 0.43 1.44
C ALA A 11 4.43 1.73 1.11
N HIS A 12 5.64 1.62 0.59
CA HIS A 12 6.46 2.75 0.18
C HIS A 12 6.46 2.81 -1.34
N THR A 13 5.85 3.86 -1.88
CA THR A 13 5.69 4.10 -3.31
C THR A 13 6.68 5.17 -3.76
N HIS A 14 7.52 4.79 -4.71
CA HIS A 14 8.48 5.63 -5.41
C HIS A 14 8.12 5.76 -6.89
N GLN A 15 8.84 6.61 -7.61
CA GLN A 15 8.76 6.72 -9.08
C GLN A 15 8.99 5.38 -9.82
N TYR A 16 9.70 4.43 -9.21
CA TYR A 16 10.05 3.14 -9.84
C TYR A 16 9.15 1.98 -9.41
N GLY A 17 8.21 2.20 -8.49
CA GLY A 17 7.28 1.18 -8.00
C GLY A 17 7.00 1.26 -6.51
N THR A 18 6.26 0.27 -6.01
CA THR A 18 5.86 0.18 -4.60
C THR A 18 6.50 -1.03 -3.93
N THR A 19 7.25 -0.77 -2.86
CA THR A 19 7.78 -1.81 -1.97
C THR A 19 6.85 -1.97 -0.77
N ARG A 20 6.51 -3.21 -0.41
CA ARG A 20 5.63 -3.51 0.74
C ARG A 20 6.40 -4.25 1.82
N TYR A 21 6.30 -3.77 3.05
CA TYR A 21 6.89 -4.36 4.22
C TYR A 21 5.78 -4.86 5.15
N LEU A 22 5.88 -6.12 5.55
CA LEU A 22 4.99 -6.70 6.56
C LEU A 22 5.69 -6.67 7.90
N PHE A 23 5.01 -6.15 8.92
CA PHE A 23 5.59 -6.05 10.25
C PHE A 23 4.57 -6.30 11.34
N VAL A 24 5.09 -6.68 12.51
CA VAL A 24 4.32 -6.82 13.74
C VAL A 24 4.93 -5.84 14.74
N PRO A 25 4.18 -4.82 15.20
CA PRO A 25 4.72 -3.81 16.09
C PRO A 25 5.12 -4.43 17.44
N PRO A 26 6.22 -3.95 18.06
CA PRO A 26 6.57 -4.34 19.42
C PRO A 26 5.51 -3.86 20.41
N GLU A 27 5.49 -4.45 21.60
CA GLU A 27 4.52 -4.08 22.63
C GLU A 27 4.72 -2.63 23.05
N GLY A 28 3.63 -1.84 23.07
CA GLY A 28 3.65 -0.42 23.39
C GLY A 28 4.09 0.50 22.24
N PHE A 29 4.39 -0.04 21.05
CA PHE A 29 4.67 0.79 19.87
C PHE A 29 3.36 1.29 19.24
N GLU A 30 3.21 2.61 19.15
CA GLU A 30 2.07 3.24 18.50
C GLU A 30 2.30 3.29 16.98
N VAL A 31 1.46 2.58 16.22
CA VAL A 31 1.61 2.51 14.77
C VAL A 31 1.07 3.80 14.14
N PRO A 32 1.87 4.53 13.35
CA PRO A 32 1.47 5.75 12.66
C PRO A 32 0.61 5.41 11.43
N TYR A 33 -0.68 5.17 11.63
CA TYR A 33 -1.59 4.85 10.52
C TYR A 33 -1.87 6.07 9.63
N GLY A 34 -1.92 5.85 8.31
CA GLY A 34 -2.27 6.87 7.33
C GLY A 34 -1.32 6.90 6.14
N SER A 35 -1.46 7.95 5.33
CA SER A 35 -0.65 8.23 4.14
C SER A 35 0.23 9.44 4.41
N TYR A 36 1.53 9.29 4.16
CA TYR A 36 2.57 10.30 4.34
C TYR A 36 3.20 10.59 2.98
N PHE A 37 3.39 11.86 2.65
CA PHE A 37 3.84 12.29 1.32
C PHE A 37 5.21 12.97 1.41
N GLY A 38 6.16 12.50 0.62
CA GLY A 38 7.50 13.08 0.51
C GLY A 38 7.52 14.34 -0.35
N GLY A 39 8.32 15.32 0.08
CA GLY A 39 8.72 16.47 -0.73
C GLY A 39 7.62 17.45 -1.15
N GLY A 40 6.58 17.65 -0.34
CA GLY A 40 5.54 18.68 -0.56
C GLY A 40 5.96 20.07 -0.06
N GLU A 41 5.32 21.14 -0.55
CA GLU A 41 5.42 22.48 0.03
C GLU A 41 4.75 22.47 1.43
N GLY A 42 5.48 22.02 2.45
CA GLY A 42 5.02 22.09 3.85
C GLY A 42 5.56 21.02 4.79
N SER A 43 6.00 19.86 4.28
CA SER A 43 6.65 18.79 5.07
C SER A 43 7.19 17.72 4.11
N ASP A 44 8.40 17.22 4.36
CA ASP A 44 9.01 16.11 3.64
C ASP A 44 8.67 14.74 4.27
N GLY A 45 7.73 14.70 5.22
CA GLY A 45 7.39 13.48 5.94
C GLY A 45 8.37 13.11 7.06
N THR A 46 9.54 13.77 7.16
CA THR A 46 10.46 13.59 8.30
C THR A 46 9.97 14.30 9.56
N ASP A 47 9.02 15.23 9.41
CA ASP A 47 8.37 15.94 10.51
C ASP A 47 7.43 15.06 11.35
N TYR A 48 7.17 13.81 10.93
CA TYR A 48 6.37 12.83 11.66
C TYR A 48 7.30 11.90 12.47
N PRO A 49 7.55 12.18 13.76
CA PRO A 49 8.50 11.41 14.56
C PRO A 49 8.09 9.94 14.71
N GLU A 50 6.79 9.65 14.72
CA GLU A 50 6.26 8.29 14.79
C GLU A 50 6.53 7.51 13.49
N LEU A 51 6.42 8.16 12.33
CA LEU A 51 6.78 7.56 11.03
C LEU A 51 8.27 7.26 10.99
N MET A 52 9.11 8.22 11.39
CA MET A 52 10.56 8.04 11.39
C MET A 52 11.01 6.95 12.38
N ALA A 53 10.33 6.82 13.52
CA ALA A 53 10.53 5.70 14.44
C ALA A 53 10.18 4.35 13.80
N LEU A 54 9.08 4.27 13.03
CA LEU A 54 8.69 3.06 12.31
C LEU A 54 9.68 2.70 11.19
N VAL A 55 10.07 3.67 10.36
CA VAL A 55 11.06 3.52 9.29
C VAL A 55 12.38 3.00 9.85
N SER A 56 12.86 3.60 10.95
CA SER A 56 14.07 3.18 11.65
C SER A 56 13.94 1.76 12.23
N PHE A 57 12.82 1.45 12.89
CA PHE A 57 12.55 0.12 13.43
C PHE A 57 12.58 -0.98 12.35
N MET A 58 11.99 -0.69 11.19
CA MET A 58 11.96 -1.64 10.07
C MET A 58 13.23 -1.63 9.21
N ASN A 59 14.16 -0.71 9.49
CA ASN A 59 15.36 -0.47 8.69
C ASN A 59 15.03 -0.23 7.20
N VAL A 60 13.99 0.58 6.96
CA VAL A 60 13.60 1.03 5.62
C VAL A 60 14.49 2.19 5.22
N ASP A 61 15.04 2.10 4.01
CA ASP A 61 15.80 3.21 3.41
C ASP A 61 14.80 4.22 2.84
N TYR A 62 14.47 5.24 3.64
CA TYR A 62 13.49 6.27 3.27
C TYR A 62 14.19 7.61 3.06
N GLU A 63 14.28 8.01 1.79
CA GLU A 63 14.72 9.33 1.36
C GLU A 63 13.53 10.03 0.69
N PRO A 64 12.75 10.87 1.40
CA PRO A 64 11.51 11.41 0.88
C PRO A 64 11.73 12.37 -0.30
N GLU A 65 11.55 11.86 -1.52
CA GLU A 65 11.52 12.68 -2.72
C GLU A 65 10.11 13.20 -3.04
N LYS A 66 10.03 14.26 -3.85
CA LYS A 66 8.75 14.83 -4.29
C LYS A 66 7.94 13.79 -5.06
N GLY A 67 6.76 13.46 -4.53
CA GLY A 67 5.85 12.49 -5.14
C GLY A 67 6.03 11.06 -4.64
N GLU A 68 6.88 10.85 -3.63
CA GLU A 68 6.89 9.61 -2.86
C GLU A 68 5.77 9.56 -1.83
N THR A 69 5.29 8.36 -1.54
CA THR A 69 4.25 8.13 -0.55
C THR A 69 4.59 6.93 0.33
N ILE A 70 4.40 7.06 1.63
CA ILE A 70 4.32 5.93 2.55
C ILE A 70 2.87 5.77 3.03
N ASP A 71 2.31 4.59 2.84
CA ASP A 71 1.01 4.20 3.38
C ASP A 71 1.18 3.14 4.48
N VAL A 72 0.63 3.39 5.66
CA VAL A 72 0.67 2.47 6.80
C VAL A 72 -0.74 2.02 7.14
N ALA A 73 -0.98 0.71 7.10
CA ALA A 73 -2.29 0.12 7.35
C ALA A 73 -2.19 -1.19 8.14
N GLU A 74 -3.28 -1.55 8.81
CA GLU A 74 -3.46 -2.90 9.34
C GLU A 74 -3.69 -3.87 8.18
N MET A 75 -3.02 -5.02 8.20
CA MET A 75 -3.28 -6.05 7.20
C MET A 75 -4.64 -6.68 7.50
N ASP A 76 -5.58 -6.48 6.59
CA ASP A 76 -6.89 -7.10 6.70
C ASP A 76 -6.79 -8.60 6.39
N GLU A 77 -6.68 -9.41 7.45
CA GLU A 77 -6.67 -10.88 7.36
C GLU A 77 -8.00 -11.46 6.84
N THR A 78 -9.05 -10.64 6.66
CA THR A 78 -10.34 -11.08 6.11
C THR A 78 -10.41 -11.02 4.59
N VAL A 79 -9.44 -10.38 3.92
CA VAL A 79 -9.30 -10.42 2.47
C VAL A 79 -8.81 -11.81 2.06
N HIS A 80 -9.75 -12.69 1.74
CA HIS A 80 -9.43 -13.97 1.12
C HIS A 80 -8.79 -13.72 -0.24
N GLU A 81 -7.57 -14.24 -0.43
CA GLU A 81 -6.97 -14.30 -1.76
C GLU A 81 -7.96 -14.98 -2.72
N PRO A 82 -8.29 -14.34 -3.85
CA PRO A 82 -9.17 -14.96 -4.83
C PRO A 82 -8.51 -16.24 -5.32
N THR A 83 -9.26 -17.33 -5.28
CA THR A 83 -8.81 -18.59 -5.86
C THR A 83 -8.42 -18.39 -7.33
N LEU A 84 -7.54 -19.25 -7.87
CA LEU A 84 -7.16 -19.23 -9.29
C LEU A 84 -8.38 -19.17 -10.23
N ARG A 85 -9.48 -19.84 -9.84
CA ARG A 85 -10.74 -19.83 -10.59
C ARG A 85 -11.45 -18.47 -10.56
N GLN A 86 -11.38 -17.73 -9.45
CA GLN A 86 -11.92 -16.37 -9.35
C GLN A 86 -11.07 -15.38 -10.16
N LEU A 87 -9.74 -15.50 -10.10
CA LEU A 87 -8.83 -14.70 -10.92
C LEU A 87 -9.08 -14.90 -12.42
N GLN A 88 -9.21 -16.15 -12.88
CA GLN A 88 -9.53 -16.46 -14.28
C GLN A 88 -10.86 -15.87 -14.76
N LYS A 89 -11.85 -15.74 -13.87
CA LYS A 89 -13.14 -15.11 -14.20
C LYS A 89 -13.01 -13.60 -14.37
N LEU A 90 -12.23 -12.94 -13.52
CA LEU A 90 -11.98 -11.50 -13.60
C LEU A 90 -11.23 -11.13 -14.89
N ILE A 91 -10.17 -11.87 -15.23
CA ILE A 91 -9.42 -11.67 -16.49
C ILE A 91 -10.33 -11.79 -17.71
N ARG A 92 -11.25 -12.77 -17.71
CA ARG A 92 -12.19 -12.95 -18.81
C ARG A 92 -13.23 -11.82 -18.89
N GLN A 93 -13.65 -11.27 -17.75
CA GLN A 93 -14.55 -10.12 -17.70
C GLN A 93 -13.87 -8.86 -18.25
N GLU A 94 -12.63 -8.58 -17.84
CA GLU A 94 -11.86 -7.43 -18.35
C GLU A 94 -11.65 -7.52 -19.86
N GLN A 95 -11.27 -8.69 -20.39
CA GLN A 95 -11.13 -8.91 -21.84
C GLN A 95 -12.44 -8.72 -22.63
N MET A 96 -13.59 -9.02 -22.01
CA MET A 96 -14.89 -8.78 -22.63
C MET A 96 -15.24 -7.29 -22.62
N LEU A 97 -14.93 -6.57 -21.54
CA LEU A 97 -15.13 -5.12 -21.39
C LEU A 97 -14.26 -4.32 -22.38
N GLU A 98 -13.00 -4.72 -22.58
CA GLU A 98 -12.11 -4.08 -23.56
C GLU A 98 -12.61 -4.28 -25.00
N ARG A 99 -13.14 -5.48 -25.30
CA ARG A 99 -13.69 -5.79 -26.64
C ARG A 99 -14.96 -5.01 -26.94
N SER A 100 -15.87 -4.85 -25.97
CA SER A 100 -17.10 -4.07 -26.16
C SER A 100 -16.81 -2.58 -26.31
N ALA A 101 -15.84 -2.04 -25.56
CA ALA A 101 -15.38 -0.65 -25.73
C ALA A 101 -14.71 -0.39 -27.10
N SER A 102 -14.03 -1.40 -27.66
CA SER A 102 -13.39 -1.30 -28.99
C SER A 102 -14.40 -1.34 -30.15
N THR A 103 -15.57 -1.95 -29.96
CA THR A 103 -16.62 -2.04 -30.97
C THR A 103 -17.61 -0.87 -30.98
N SER A 104 -17.69 -0.07 -29.91
CA SER A 104 -18.58 1.10 -29.84
C SER A 104 -18.00 2.38 -30.46
N GLY A 105 -16.80 2.31 -31.04
CA GLY A 105 -16.16 3.44 -31.74
C GLY A 105 -16.14 3.33 -33.27
N ALA A 106 -16.88 2.37 -33.85
CA ALA A 106 -16.85 2.07 -35.28
C ALA A 106 -18.22 2.24 -35.98
N GLU A 107 -19.06 3.15 -35.48
CA GLU A 107 -20.25 3.62 -36.20
C GLU A 107 -20.21 5.16 -36.26
N GLU A 108 -19.57 5.68 -37.32
CA GLU A 108 -19.84 7.00 -37.92
C GLU A 108 -20.99 6.88 -38.93
#